data_AF-A0A1C2XQB7-F1
#
_entry.id   AF-A0A1C2XQB7-F1
#
_cell.length_a   1.000
_cell.length_b   1.000
_cell.length_c   1.000
_cell.angle_alpha   90.00
_cell.angle_beta   90.00
_cell.angle_gamma   90.00
#
_symmetry.space_group_name_H-M   'P 1'
#
loop_
_entity.id
_entity.type
_entity.pdbx_description
1 polymer ?
#
loop_
_entity_poly.entity_id
_entity_poly.type
_entity_poly.pdbx_seq_one_letter_code
_entity_poly.pdbx_strand_id
1 'polypeptide(L)'
;MIIRRFFVLIIIGLIFNSLVSWEFHLSQLRFTGVLQVLAFTGIMTALITRVSGKWFWPFTAGLLILAAYLGILLYTSQSFPGSLPSPDHNLSGMIDPFVFTKSHLYVHGDAGYDPEGICTLFSAIASTLFGYTAGLFLNNKNIGRNFLKILALAAVLLLLTPLLSNFIPIGKRLWTPSFVTLSSGATILVLAFAYLIWDLHIPVIRSLRAPFYWVFEAIGRNAILLYFGSSMVFSVMHHMILKMNGNTLSVFEFSYNWVKSWSSNPQLGFIAIYTGLWVLLAVLLHWRKLYLTV
;
A
#
# COMPACT_ATOMS: atom_id res chain seq x y z
N MET A 1 3.82 20.75 -12.39
CA MET A 1 3.84 20.19 -11.01
C MET A 1 3.77 18.66 -10.97
N ILE A 2 2.81 18.02 -11.65
CA ILE A 2 2.65 16.54 -11.65
C ILE A 2 3.85 15.80 -12.26
N ILE A 3 4.35 16.24 -13.42
CA ILE A 3 5.51 15.61 -14.09
C ILE A 3 6.75 15.66 -13.19
N ARG A 4 7.00 16.80 -12.52
CA ARG A 4 8.10 16.92 -11.56
C ARG A 4 7.96 15.91 -10.42
N ARG A 5 6.75 15.80 -9.83
CA ARG A 5 6.48 14.83 -8.75
C ARG A 5 6.66 13.39 -9.21
N PHE A 6 6.27 13.07 -10.45
CA PHE A 6 6.48 11.76 -11.04
C PHE A 6 7.97 11.38 -11.03
N PHE A 7 8.83 12.21 -11.61
CA PHE A 7 10.27 11.92 -11.65
C PHE A 7 10.92 11.91 -10.26
N VAL A 8 10.50 12.79 -9.35
CA VAL A 8 10.99 12.80 -7.97
C VAL A 8 10.66 11.49 -7.26
N LEU A 9 9.43 10.97 -7.39
CA LEU A 9 9.04 9.70 -6.78
C LEU A 9 9.80 8.51 -7.39
N ILE A 10 10.06 8.51 -8.70
CA ILE A 10 10.87 7.48 -9.34
C ILE A 10 12.30 7.48 -8.78
N ILE A 11 12.96 8.65 -8.75
CA ILE A 11 14.35 8.76 -8.29
C ILE A 11 14.47 8.41 -6.80
N ILE A 12 13.60 8.98 -5.95
CA ILE A 12 13.60 8.68 -4.52
C ILE A 12 13.28 7.20 -4.29
N GLY A 13 12.37 6.60 -5.07
CA GLY A 13 12.04 5.18 -5.01
C GLY A 13 13.23 4.27 -5.32
N LEU A 14 14.03 4.60 -6.33
CA LEU A 14 15.24 3.84 -6.67
C LEU A 14 16.31 3.95 -5.56
N ILE A 15 16.52 5.16 -5.02
CA ILE A 15 17.43 5.37 -3.89
C ILE A 15 16.94 4.58 -2.68
N PHE A 16 15.65 4.62 -2.40
CA PHE A 16 15.03 3.88 -1.30
C PHE A 16 15.25 2.38 -1.45
N ASN A 17 14.98 1.81 -2.64
CA ASN A 17 15.19 0.40 -2.91
C ASN A 17 16.65 -0.01 -2.65
N SER A 18 17.61 0.76 -3.18
CA SER A 18 19.05 0.53 -2.97
C SER A 18 19.43 0.51 -1.49
N LEU A 19 18.94 1.48 -0.72
CA LEU A 19 19.24 1.60 0.71
C LEU A 19 18.57 0.50 1.54
N VAL A 20 17.34 0.08 1.20
CA VAL A 20 16.63 -1.00 1.92
C VAL A 20 17.27 -2.35 1.63
N SER A 21 17.63 -2.65 0.38
CA SER A 21 18.21 -3.95 0.01
C SER A 21 19.72 -4.03 0.26
N TRP A 22 20.39 -2.92 0.61
CA TRP A 22 21.85 -2.82 0.73
C TRP A 22 22.57 -3.18 -0.59
N GLU A 23 21.91 -2.96 -1.72
CA GLU A 23 22.44 -3.20 -3.06
C GLU A 23 22.77 -1.87 -3.74
N PHE A 24 24.06 -1.59 -3.87
CA PHE A 24 24.56 -0.36 -4.49
C PHE A 24 25.01 -0.57 -5.95
N HIS A 25 25.08 -1.82 -6.39
CA HIS A 25 25.41 -2.15 -7.77
C HIS A 25 24.18 -1.98 -8.66
N LEU A 26 24.31 -1.14 -9.68
CA LEU A 26 23.23 -0.85 -10.62
C LEU A 26 22.67 -2.13 -11.27
N SER A 27 23.48 -3.16 -11.47
CA SER A 27 23.09 -4.44 -12.10
C SER A 27 22.13 -5.30 -11.26
N GLN A 28 22.03 -5.04 -9.96
CA GLN A 28 21.17 -5.81 -9.03
C GLN A 28 20.07 -4.94 -8.42
N LEU A 29 20.09 -3.63 -8.70
CA LEU A 29 19.14 -2.69 -8.12
C LEU A 29 17.71 -3.00 -8.59
N ARG A 30 16.79 -3.19 -7.64
CA ARG A 30 15.36 -3.36 -7.95
C ARG A 30 14.74 -2.07 -8.51
N PHE A 31 14.17 -2.15 -9.71
CA PHE A 31 13.58 -0.98 -10.39
C PHE A 31 12.11 -0.72 -10.06
N THR A 32 11.39 -1.77 -9.67
CA THR A 32 9.99 -1.75 -9.22
C THR A 32 9.90 -1.42 -7.73
N GLY A 33 8.81 -0.80 -7.30
CA GLY A 33 8.62 -0.45 -5.90
C GLY A 33 7.39 0.43 -5.65
N VAL A 34 7.06 0.60 -4.39
CA VAL A 34 5.82 1.28 -3.97
C VAL A 34 5.82 2.75 -4.43
N LEU A 35 6.96 3.44 -4.37
CA LEU A 35 7.06 4.83 -4.82
C LEU A 35 6.85 4.98 -6.33
N GLN A 36 7.37 4.03 -7.10
CA GLN A 36 7.19 3.96 -8.54
C GLN A 36 5.71 3.73 -8.86
N VAL A 37 5.06 2.78 -8.19
CA VAL A 37 3.61 2.56 -8.30
C VAL A 37 2.84 3.84 -7.99
N LEU A 38 3.16 4.55 -6.89
CA LEU A 38 2.53 5.83 -6.54
C LEU A 38 2.73 6.91 -7.62
N ALA A 39 3.91 6.97 -8.24
CA ALA A 39 4.18 7.90 -9.33
C ALA A 39 3.27 7.63 -10.53
N PHE A 40 3.21 6.37 -10.97
CA PHE A 40 2.41 5.95 -12.13
C PHE A 40 0.91 6.04 -11.87
N THR A 41 0.41 5.57 -10.72
CA THR A 41 -1.01 5.68 -10.41
C THR A 41 -1.45 7.15 -10.30
N GLY A 42 -0.60 8.01 -9.75
CA GLY A 42 -0.85 9.45 -9.65
C GLY A 42 -1.00 10.13 -11.02
N ILE A 43 -0.06 9.89 -11.95
CA ILE A 43 -0.15 10.49 -13.29
C ILE A 43 -1.31 9.90 -14.10
N MET A 44 -1.54 8.58 -14.04
CA MET A 44 -2.63 7.91 -14.75
C MET A 44 -3.99 8.37 -14.24
N THR A 45 -4.16 8.48 -12.92
CA THR A 45 -5.39 9.00 -12.32
C THR A 45 -5.65 10.44 -12.77
N ALA A 46 -4.63 11.29 -12.79
CA ALA A 46 -4.76 12.67 -13.26
C ALA A 46 -5.14 12.75 -14.76
N LEU A 47 -4.62 11.85 -15.60
CA LEU A 47 -4.98 11.79 -17.02
C LEU A 47 -6.43 11.34 -17.22
N ILE A 48 -6.83 10.26 -16.56
CA ILE A 48 -8.19 9.69 -16.66
C ILE A 48 -9.24 10.70 -16.16
N THR A 49 -8.97 11.35 -15.02
CA THR A 49 -9.93 12.28 -14.38
C THR A 49 -10.01 13.65 -15.04
N ARG A 50 -9.03 14.02 -15.89
CA ARG A 50 -9.09 15.28 -16.65
C ARG A 50 -10.21 15.31 -17.68
N VAL A 51 -10.66 14.16 -18.15
CA VAL A 51 -11.70 14.04 -19.17
C VAL A 51 -13.06 14.53 -18.64
N SER A 52 -13.35 14.32 -17.35
CA SER A 52 -14.64 14.66 -16.75
C SER A 52 -14.50 14.85 -15.24
N GLY A 53 -15.08 15.95 -14.73
CA GLY A 53 -15.18 16.20 -13.28
C GLY A 53 -16.28 15.40 -12.57
N LYS A 54 -17.00 14.52 -13.27
CA LYS A 54 -18.11 13.74 -12.69
C LYS A 54 -17.59 12.46 -12.05
N TRP A 55 -18.06 12.15 -10.84
CA TRP A 55 -17.64 11.00 -10.03
C TRP A 55 -17.76 9.64 -10.73
N PHE A 56 -18.77 9.47 -11.61
CA PHE A 56 -19.01 8.18 -12.25
C PHE A 56 -17.86 7.81 -13.19
N TRP A 57 -17.17 8.80 -13.78
CA TRP A 57 -16.12 8.56 -14.77
C TRP A 57 -14.91 7.82 -14.17
N PRO A 58 -14.24 8.30 -13.10
CA PRO A 58 -13.16 7.55 -12.47
C PRO A 58 -13.63 6.20 -11.92
N PHE A 59 -14.85 6.12 -11.38
CA PHE A 59 -15.39 4.87 -10.87
C PHE A 59 -15.56 3.82 -11.97
N THR A 60 -16.21 4.17 -13.09
CA THR A 60 -16.39 3.25 -14.22
C THR A 60 -15.06 2.90 -14.88
N ALA A 61 -14.13 3.85 -14.99
CA ALA A 61 -12.79 3.57 -15.50
C ALA A 61 -12.05 2.56 -14.61
N GLY A 62 -12.13 2.71 -13.28
CA GLY A 62 -11.55 1.74 -12.34
C GLY A 62 -12.15 0.34 -12.49
N LEU A 63 -13.48 0.24 -12.64
CA LEU A 63 -14.15 -1.03 -12.90
C LEU A 63 -13.73 -1.66 -14.23
N LEU A 64 -13.62 -0.87 -15.31
CA LEU A 64 -13.19 -1.36 -16.62
C LEU A 64 -11.74 -1.86 -16.60
N ILE A 65 -10.84 -1.12 -15.96
CA ILE A 65 -9.43 -1.54 -15.80
C ILE A 65 -9.35 -2.84 -15.00
N LEU A 66 -10.13 -2.98 -13.92
CA LEU A 66 -10.16 -4.24 -13.16
C LEU A 66 -10.75 -5.40 -13.94
N ALA A 67 -11.82 -5.17 -14.70
CA ALA A 67 -12.41 -6.21 -15.54
C ALA A 67 -11.43 -6.67 -16.64
N ALA A 68 -10.71 -5.73 -17.25
CA ALA A 68 -9.67 -6.04 -18.22
C ALA A 68 -8.53 -6.86 -17.58
N TYR A 69 -8.03 -6.44 -16.42
CA TYR A 69 -6.98 -7.18 -15.72
C TYR A 69 -7.44 -8.55 -15.23
N LEU A 70 -8.69 -8.67 -14.76
CA LEU A 70 -9.32 -9.96 -14.44
C LEU A 70 -9.31 -10.89 -15.64
N GLY A 71 -9.77 -10.40 -16.80
CA GLY A 71 -9.80 -11.17 -18.03
C GLY A 71 -8.40 -11.64 -18.46
N ILE A 72 -7.39 -10.78 -18.33
CA ILE A 72 -5.99 -11.13 -18.58
C ILE A 72 -5.53 -12.24 -17.65
N LEU A 73 -5.76 -12.11 -16.34
CA LEU A 73 -5.34 -13.11 -15.36
C LEU A 73 -6.00 -14.46 -15.64
N LEU A 74 -7.32 -14.49 -15.84
CA LEU A 74 -8.07 -15.70 -16.14
C LEU A 74 -7.63 -16.34 -17.46
N TYR A 75 -7.41 -15.55 -18.50
CA TYR A 75 -6.94 -16.06 -19.78
C TYR A 75 -5.55 -16.69 -19.66
N THR A 76 -4.63 -16.03 -18.95
CA THR A 76 -3.26 -16.55 -18.76
C THR A 76 -3.18 -17.75 -17.82
N SER A 77 -4.15 -17.91 -16.91
CA SER A 77 -4.18 -19.02 -15.95
C SER A 77 -4.97 -20.25 -16.43
N GLN A 78 -5.69 -20.18 -17.56
CA GLN A 78 -6.54 -21.27 -18.08
C GLN A 78 -5.79 -22.57 -18.37
N SER A 79 -4.49 -22.51 -18.69
CA SER A 79 -3.69 -23.67 -19.10
C SER A 79 -3.23 -24.57 -17.93
N PHE A 80 -3.63 -24.30 -16.68
CA PHE A 80 -3.14 -25.03 -15.50
C PHE A 80 -4.28 -25.70 -14.70
N PRO A 81 -4.02 -26.83 -13.99
CA PRO A 81 -4.98 -27.43 -13.07
C PRO A 81 -5.52 -26.43 -12.04
N GLY A 82 -6.84 -26.27 -12.01
CA GLY A 82 -7.54 -25.32 -11.13
C GLY A 82 -7.71 -23.91 -11.71
N SER A 83 -7.12 -23.60 -12.87
CA SER A 83 -7.28 -22.33 -13.60
C SER A 83 -6.92 -21.07 -12.79
N LEU A 84 -6.04 -21.20 -11.79
CA LEU A 84 -5.63 -20.13 -10.89
C LEU A 84 -4.25 -19.57 -11.28
N PRO A 85 -4.01 -18.25 -11.13
CA PRO A 85 -2.69 -17.66 -11.36
C PRO A 85 -1.63 -18.25 -10.42
N SER A 86 -0.55 -18.77 -10.98
CA SER A 86 0.63 -19.26 -10.26
C SER A 86 1.87 -18.47 -10.68
N PRO A 87 2.97 -18.45 -9.90
CA PRO A 87 4.19 -17.72 -10.25
C PRO A 87 4.70 -17.97 -11.67
N ASP A 88 4.58 -19.21 -12.15
CA ASP A 88 5.07 -19.62 -13.46
C ASP A 88 4.04 -19.39 -14.60
N HIS A 89 2.77 -19.19 -14.26
CA HIS A 89 1.66 -19.10 -15.24
C HIS A 89 0.73 -17.92 -14.91
N ASN A 90 1.32 -16.73 -14.92
CA ASN A 90 0.60 -15.46 -14.92
C ASN A 90 1.38 -14.46 -15.79
N LEU A 91 0.67 -13.51 -16.41
CA LEU A 91 1.31 -12.56 -17.33
C LEU A 91 2.44 -11.74 -16.68
N SER A 92 2.35 -11.43 -15.38
CA SER A 92 3.40 -10.70 -14.65
C SER A 92 4.72 -11.47 -14.64
N GLY A 93 4.67 -12.81 -14.51
CA GLY A 93 5.87 -13.66 -14.56
C GLY A 93 6.56 -13.71 -15.92
N MET A 94 5.86 -13.30 -16.99
CA MET A 94 6.44 -13.15 -18.33
C MET A 94 6.90 -11.72 -18.60
N ILE A 95 6.05 -10.73 -18.29
CA ILE A 95 6.30 -9.33 -18.61
C ILE A 95 7.36 -8.71 -17.72
N ASP A 96 7.30 -8.92 -16.39
CA ASP A 96 8.22 -8.24 -15.48
C ASP A 96 9.68 -8.64 -15.75
N PRO A 97 10.03 -9.94 -15.93
CA PRO A 97 11.40 -10.33 -16.27
C PRO A 97 11.81 -9.92 -17.67
N PHE A 98 10.88 -9.84 -18.62
CA PHE A 98 11.18 -9.39 -19.98
C PHE A 98 11.54 -7.90 -20.02
N VAL A 99 10.84 -7.06 -19.26
CA VAL A 99 11.04 -5.61 -19.26
C VAL A 99 12.21 -5.20 -18.35
N PHE A 100 12.32 -5.79 -17.17
CA PHE A 100 13.28 -5.34 -16.17
C PHE A 100 14.49 -6.26 -16.01
N THR A 101 14.46 -7.48 -16.57
CA THR A 101 15.42 -8.57 -16.24
C THR A 101 15.27 -9.06 -14.79
N LYS A 102 15.47 -10.36 -14.57
CA LYS A 102 15.30 -10.99 -13.25
C LYS A 102 16.10 -10.31 -12.12
N SER A 103 17.31 -9.85 -12.42
CA SER A 103 18.19 -9.19 -11.44
C SER A 103 17.60 -7.93 -10.80
N HIS A 104 16.67 -7.25 -11.50
CA HIS A 104 16.07 -6.00 -11.05
C HIS A 104 14.64 -6.17 -10.50
N LEU A 105 14.20 -7.40 -10.25
CA LEU A 105 12.90 -7.72 -9.67
C LEU A 105 13.01 -8.08 -8.19
N TYR A 106 11.87 -8.11 -7.50
CA TYR A 106 11.75 -8.59 -6.14
C TYR A 106 12.37 -9.99 -5.96
N VAL A 107 13.26 -10.13 -4.98
CA VAL A 107 14.01 -11.38 -4.70
C VAL A 107 14.68 -11.92 -5.97
N HIS A 108 15.23 -11.03 -6.80
CA HIS A 108 15.89 -11.34 -8.07
C HIS A 108 15.07 -12.25 -9.01
N GLY A 109 13.74 -12.15 -8.95
CA GLY A 109 12.83 -12.92 -9.78
C GLY A 109 12.53 -14.34 -9.28
N ASP A 110 13.07 -14.77 -8.12
CA ASP A 110 12.80 -16.09 -7.53
C ASP A 110 11.33 -16.25 -7.11
N ALA A 111 10.64 -15.14 -6.87
CA ALA A 111 9.21 -15.11 -6.59
C ALA A 111 8.33 -15.31 -7.85
N GLY A 112 8.94 -15.44 -9.04
CA GLY A 112 8.30 -15.59 -10.35
C GLY A 112 7.84 -14.27 -10.96
N TYR A 113 7.30 -13.34 -10.17
CA TYR A 113 6.83 -12.03 -10.62
C TYR A 113 7.03 -10.95 -9.53
N ASP A 114 6.91 -9.69 -9.92
CA ASP A 114 7.10 -8.57 -9.00
C ASP A 114 5.76 -8.04 -8.47
N PRO A 115 5.54 -7.95 -7.15
CA PRO A 115 4.29 -7.43 -6.59
C PRO A 115 4.01 -5.96 -6.97
N GLU A 116 5.04 -5.20 -7.31
CA GLU A 116 5.02 -3.82 -7.76
C GLU A 116 5.37 -3.69 -9.26
N GLY A 117 5.21 -4.78 -10.02
CA GLY A 117 5.47 -4.88 -11.46
C GLY A 117 4.41 -4.20 -12.34
N ILE A 118 4.51 -4.44 -13.65
CA ILE A 118 3.69 -3.74 -14.66
C ILE A 118 2.24 -4.19 -14.60
N CYS A 119 2.02 -5.49 -14.44
CA CYS A 119 0.67 -6.06 -14.40
C CYS A 119 -0.11 -5.61 -13.15
N THR A 120 0.53 -5.54 -11.99
CA THR A 120 -0.14 -5.10 -10.75
C THR A 120 -0.49 -3.61 -10.79
N LEU A 121 0.16 -2.82 -11.66
CA LEU A 121 -0.15 -1.41 -11.86
C LEU A 121 -1.60 -1.18 -12.33
N PHE A 122 -2.18 -2.07 -13.14
CA PHE A 122 -3.58 -1.95 -13.57
C PHE A 122 -4.54 -1.92 -12.37
N SER A 123 -4.38 -2.89 -11.48
CA SER A 123 -5.13 -2.95 -10.23
C SER A 123 -4.84 -1.76 -9.30
N ALA A 124 -3.58 -1.33 -9.20
CA ALA A 124 -3.20 -0.18 -8.38
C ALA A 124 -3.82 1.13 -8.90
N ILE A 125 -3.91 1.32 -10.23
CA ILE A 125 -4.62 2.45 -10.85
C ILE A 125 -6.11 2.39 -10.48
N ALA A 126 -6.74 1.23 -10.57
CA ALA A 126 -8.15 1.08 -10.20
C ALA A 126 -8.41 1.39 -8.71
N SER A 127 -7.57 0.90 -7.79
CA SER A 127 -7.64 1.26 -6.36
C SER A 127 -7.56 2.77 -6.16
N THR A 128 -6.64 3.43 -6.89
CA THR A 128 -6.45 4.88 -6.81
C THR A 128 -7.67 5.64 -7.35
N LEU A 129 -8.29 5.17 -8.43
CA LEU A 129 -9.52 5.76 -8.98
C LEU A 129 -10.72 5.59 -8.05
N PHE A 130 -10.84 4.47 -7.33
CA PHE A 130 -11.87 4.29 -6.31
C PHE A 130 -11.66 5.24 -5.13
N GLY A 131 -10.42 5.38 -4.65
CA GLY A 131 -10.08 6.38 -3.64
C GLY A 131 -10.35 7.82 -4.10
N TYR A 132 -10.01 8.15 -5.34
CA TYR A 132 -10.32 9.45 -5.94
C TYR A 132 -11.83 9.73 -5.97
N THR A 133 -12.64 8.72 -6.35
CA THR A 133 -14.10 8.81 -6.34
C THR A 133 -14.63 9.09 -4.94
N ALA A 134 -14.12 8.40 -3.91
CA ALA A 134 -14.47 8.68 -2.51
C ALA A 134 -14.10 10.12 -2.11
N GLY A 135 -12.92 10.61 -2.53
CA GLY A 135 -12.47 11.98 -2.30
C GLY A 135 -13.39 13.05 -2.93
N LEU A 136 -13.93 12.78 -4.14
CA LEU A 136 -14.92 13.68 -4.76
C LEU A 136 -16.21 13.79 -3.95
N PHE A 137 -16.61 12.73 -3.25
CA PHE A 137 -17.79 12.78 -2.38
C PHE A 137 -17.55 13.60 -1.12
N LEU A 138 -16.35 13.56 -0.55
CA LEU A 138 -15.97 14.33 0.63
C LEU A 138 -15.98 15.86 0.39
N ASN A 139 -15.71 16.31 -0.82
CA ASN A 139 -15.52 17.74 -1.13
C ASN A 139 -16.83 18.56 -1.22
N ASN A 140 -17.98 18.03 -0.76
CA ASN A 140 -19.27 18.72 -0.81
C ASN A 140 -19.70 19.24 0.57
N LYS A 141 -20.52 20.28 0.63
CA LYS A 141 -20.95 20.91 1.89
C LYS A 141 -21.89 20.08 2.78
N ASN A 142 -22.48 18.97 2.28
CA ASN A 142 -23.48 18.19 3.02
C ASN A 142 -22.89 16.88 3.57
N ILE A 143 -22.50 16.90 4.85
CA ILE A 143 -21.83 15.79 5.54
C ILE A 143 -22.66 14.50 5.47
N GLY A 144 -23.96 14.56 5.79
CA GLY A 144 -24.82 13.37 5.80
C GLY A 144 -24.95 12.70 4.42
N ARG A 145 -25.14 13.51 3.37
CA ARG A 145 -25.20 13.01 2.00
C ARG A 145 -23.85 12.44 1.54
N ASN A 146 -22.74 13.05 1.94
CA ASN A 146 -21.39 12.57 1.60
C ASN A 146 -21.11 11.23 2.27
N PHE A 147 -21.42 11.11 3.56
CA PHE A 147 -21.28 9.86 4.30
C PHE A 147 -22.05 8.72 3.62
N LEU A 148 -23.32 8.94 3.27
CA LEU A 148 -24.13 7.92 2.57
C LEU A 148 -23.54 7.53 1.21
N LYS A 149 -23.00 8.49 0.43
CA LYS A 149 -22.35 8.19 -0.85
C LYS A 149 -21.08 7.36 -0.69
N ILE A 150 -20.24 7.69 0.29
CA ILE A 150 -18.99 6.96 0.56
C ILE A 150 -19.30 5.57 1.12
N LEU A 151 -20.30 5.47 2.00
CA LEU A 151 -20.78 4.18 2.52
C LEU A 151 -21.34 3.30 1.39
N ALA A 152 -22.12 3.87 0.48
CA ALA A 152 -22.62 3.14 -0.69
C ALA A 152 -21.48 2.67 -1.59
N LEU A 153 -20.47 3.51 -1.84
CA LEU A 153 -19.28 3.13 -2.62
C LEU A 153 -18.51 1.97 -1.95
N ALA A 154 -18.28 2.06 -0.63
CA ALA A 154 -17.65 0.99 0.13
C ALA A 154 -18.47 -0.31 0.06
N ALA A 155 -19.78 -0.23 0.26
CA ALA A 155 -20.68 -1.37 0.22
C ALA A 155 -20.67 -2.05 -1.16
N VAL A 156 -20.73 -1.27 -2.25
CA VAL A 156 -20.65 -1.83 -3.62
C VAL A 156 -19.34 -2.60 -3.83
N LEU A 157 -18.19 -2.03 -3.46
CA LEU A 157 -16.90 -2.71 -3.60
C LEU A 157 -16.80 -3.96 -2.69
N LEU A 158 -17.28 -3.88 -1.46
CA LEU A 158 -17.29 -5.02 -0.54
C LEU A 158 -18.21 -6.15 -1.03
N LEU A 159 -19.37 -5.82 -1.59
CA LEU A 159 -20.30 -6.80 -2.18
C LEU A 159 -19.77 -7.42 -3.49
N LEU A 160 -18.94 -6.69 -4.25
CA LEU A 160 -18.25 -7.26 -5.42
C LEU A 160 -17.17 -8.26 -5.04
N THR A 161 -16.61 -8.18 -3.83
CA THR A 161 -15.54 -9.08 -3.37
C THR A 161 -15.92 -10.55 -3.41
N PRO A 162 -17.02 -11.02 -2.78
CA PRO A 162 -17.40 -12.43 -2.84
C PRO A 162 -17.75 -12.89 -4.27
N LEU A 163 -18.29 -11.99 -5.10
CA LEU A 163 -18.59 -12.30 -6.51
C LEU A 163 -17.30 -12.55 -7.30
N LEU A 164 -16.30 -11.69 -7.15
CA LEU A 164 -15.00 -11.85 -7.80
C LEU A 164 -14.18 -13.00 -7.21
N SER A 165 -14.32 -13.29 -5.91
CA SER A 165 -13.59 -14.40 -5.27
C SER A 165 -13.99 -15.77 -5.79
N ASN A 166 -15.18 -15.90 -6.39
CA ASN A 166 -15.60 -17.12 -7.08
C ASN A 166 -14.81 -17.36 -8.38
N PHE A 167 -14.25 -16.31 -8.99
CA PHE A 167 -13.45 -16.41 -10.22
C PHE A 167 -11.94 -16.37 -9.94
N ILE A 168 -11.51 -15.52 -9.02
CA ILE A 168 -10.10 -15.36 -8.67
C ILE A 168 -9.92 -15.14 -7.15
N PRO A 169 -9.05 -15.90 -6.47
CA PRO A 169 -8.86 -15.79 -5.03
C PRO A 169 -8.31 -14.42 -4.64
N ILE A 170 -8.54 -14.04 -3.39
CA ILE A 170 -8.02 -12.81 -2.81
C ILE A 170 -6.51 -12.95 -2.67
N GLY A 171 -5.77 -12.28 -3.56
CA GLY A 171 -4.32 -12.41 -3.68
C GLY A 171 -3.64 -11.05 -3.64
N LYS A 172 -3.01 -10.73 -2.51
CA LYS A 172 -2.27 -9.47 -2.34
C LYS A 172 -1.07 -9.36 -3.30
N ARG A 173 -0.34 -10.46 -3.54
CA ARG A 173 0.90 -10.44 -4.34
C ARG A 173 0.66 -10.06 -5.80
N LEU A 174 -0.37 -10.59 -6.44
CA LEU A 174 -0.77 -10.22 -7.81
C LEU A 174 -1.73 -9.03 -7.85
N TRP A 175 -2.04 -8.48 -6.68
CA TRP A 175 -3.02 -7.42 -6.52
C TRP A 175 -4.35 -7.77 -7.25
N THR A 176 -4.87 -8.97 -6.97
CA THR A 176 -5.99 -9.53 -7.75
C THR A 176 -7.23 -8.62 -7.67
N PRO A 177 -8.10 -8.62 -8.70
CA PRO A 177 -9.32 -7.81 -8.68
C PRO A 177 -10.21 -8.04 -7.45
N SER A 178 -10.31 -9.27 -6.95
CA SER A 178 -11.03 -9.58 -5.70
C SER A 178 -10.33 -8.97 -4.46
N PHE A 179 -9.00 -8.94 -4.42
CA PHE A 179 -8.25 -8.20 -3.40
C PHE A 179 -8.44 -6.68 -3.51
N VAL A 180 -8.50 -6.11 -4.72
CA VAL A 180 -8.74 -4.68 -4.93
C VAL A 180 -10.09 -4.25 -4.40
N THR A 181 -11.16 -4.97 -4.73
CA THR A 181 -12.51 -4.63 -4.26
C THR A 181 -12.61 -4.74 -2.75
N LEU A 182 -11.97 -5.75 -2.14
CA LEU A 182 -11.93 -5.93 -0.70
C LEU A 182 -11.18 -4.78 -0.01
N SER A 183 -9.92 -4.56 -0.41
CA SER A 183 -9.04 -3.58 0.21
C SER A 183 -9.53 -2.15 0.00
N SER A 184 -9.98 -1.81 -1.21
CA SER A 184 -10.53 -0.48 -1.51
C SER A 184 -11.85 -0.26 -0.76
N GLY A 185 -12.75 -1.25 -0.78
CA GLY A 185 -14.03 -1.18 -0.07
C GLY A 185 -13.85 -1.03 1.44
N ALA A 186 -12.98 -1.82 2.04
CA ALA A 186 -12.65 -1.73 3.47
C ALA A 186 -11.98 -0.39 3.83
N THR A 187 -11.04 0.08 3.01
CA THR A 187 -10.37 1.37 3.24
C THR A 187 -11.35 2.54 3.12
N ILE A 188 -12.24 2.52 2.12
CA ILE A 188 -13.28 3.54 1.94
C ILE A 188 -14.32 3.47 3.08
N LEU A 189 -14.61 2.28 3.61
CA LEU A 189 -15.47 2.14 4.78
C LEU A 189 -14.83 2.77 6.02
N VAL A 190 -13.55 2.50 6.27
CA VAL A 190 -12.77 3.15 7.33
C VAL A 190 -12.76 4.66 7.13
N LEU A 191 -12.59 5.14 5.88
CA LEU A 191 -12.67 6.56 5.54
C LEU A 191 -14.07 7.14 5.83
N ALA A 192 -15.15 6.41 5.55
CA ALA A 192 -16.51 6.86 5.86
C ALA A 192 -16.72 7.05 7.36
N PHE A 193 -16.27 6.09 8.17
CA PHE A 193 -16.33 6.20 9.63
C PHE A 193 -15.37 7.26 10.16
N ALA A 194 -14.19 7.42 9.56
CA ALA A 194 -13.28 8.49 9.91
C ALA A 194 -13.90 9.86 9.59
N TYR A 195 -14.53 10.02 8.43
CA TYR A 195 -15.26 11.24 8.10
C TYR A 195 -16.38 11.51 9.12
N LEU A 196 -17.14 10.48 9.52
CA LEU A 196 -18.19 10.60 10.52
C LEU A 196 -17.62 11.03 11.89
N ILE A 197 -16.58 10.34 12.36
CA ILE A 197 -16.00 10.57 13.69
C ILE A 197 -15.30 11.93 13.74
N TRP A 198 -14.63 12.39 12.69
CA TRP A 198 -13.81 13.59 12.74
C TRP A 198 -14.54 14.85 12.27
N ASP A 199 -15.39 14.78 11.25
CA ASP A 199 -16.04 15.97 10.69
C ASP A 199 -17.45 16.26 11.24
N LEU A 200 -18.09 15.33 11.97
CA LEU A 200 -19.29 15.69 12.73
C LEU A 200 -18.95 16.50 13.99
N HIS A 201 -19.56 17.68 14.07
CA HIS A 201 -19.52 18.60 15.22
C HIS A 201 -20.34 18.11 16.42
N ILE A 202 -20.23 16.83 16.81
CA ILE A 202 -20.87 16.31 18.03
C ILE A 202 -20.02 16.72 19.27
N PRO A 203 -20.54 17.55 20.19
CA PRO A 203 -19.74 18.15 21.27
C PRO A 203 -19.11 17.15 22.24
N VAL A 204 -19.85 16.10 22.65
CA VAL A 204 -19.38 15.07 23.59
C VAL A 204 -18.20 14.28 23.00
N ILE A 205 -18.31 13.91 21.73
CA ILE A 205 -17.26 13.19 21.02
C ILE A 205 -16.04 14.11 20.82
N ARG A 206 -16.20 15.45 20.73
CA ARG A 206 -15.07 16.38 20.51
C ARG A 206 -14.10 16.42 21.70
N SER A 207 -14.61 16.34 22.93
CA SER A 207 -13.77 16.31 24.15
C SER A 207 -12.97 15.00 24.25
N LEU A 208 -13.61 13.86 24.00
CA LEU A 208 -12.97 12.54 24.01
C LEU A 208 -12.01 12.33 22.81
N ARG A 209 -12.21 13.06 21.71
CA ARG A 209 -11.36 13.00 20.50
C ARG A 209 -9.99 13.64 20.69
N ALA A 210 -9.83 14.63 21.58
CA ALA A 210 -8.63 15.47 21.61
C ALA A 210 -7.29 14.70 21.65
N PRO A 211 -7.08 13.71 22.54
CA PRO A 211 -5.81 12.96 22.58
C PRO A 211 -5.66 11.97 21.40
N PHE A 212 -6.74 11.27 21.00
CA PHE A 212 -6.69 10.33 19.88
C PHE A 212 -6.46 11.04 18.54
N TYR A 213 -7.18 12.14 18.31
CA TYR A 213 -7.01 13.02 17.16
C TYR A 213 -5.55 13.44 17.02
N TRP A 214 -4.94 13.84 18.13
CA TRP A 214 -3.57 14.30 18.14
C TRP A 214 -2.57 13.19 17.74
N VAL A 215 -2.77 11.94 18.20
CA VAL A 215 -1.94 10.80 17.78
C VAL A 215 -2.13 10.47 16.29
N PHE A 216 -3.37 10.41 15.80
CA PHE A 216 -3.63 10.14 14.38
C PHE A 216 -3.11 11.26 13.47
N GLU A 217 -3.23 12.52 13.89
CA GLU A 217 -2.65 13.66 13.18
C GLU A 217 -1.11 13.59 13.18
N ALA A 218 -0.50 13.19 14.30
CA ALA A 218 0.94 13.00 14.40
C ALA A 218 1.46 11.93 13.43
N ILE A 219 0.78 10.79 13.35
CA ILE A 219 1.11 9.71 12.41
C ILE A 219 0.88 10.18 10.97
N GLY A 220 -0.27 10.81 10.68
CA GLY A 220 -0.64 11.26 9.34
C GLY A 220 0.32 12.32 8.78
N ARG A 221 0.68 13.33 9.57
CA ARG A 221 1.62 14.38 9.14
C ARG A 221 3.06 13.89 8.96
N ASN A 222 3.43 12.77 9.58
CA ASN A 222 4.76 12.17 9.50
C ASN A 222 4.77 10.86 8.69
N ALA A 223 3.75 10.60 7.87
CA ALA A 223 3.57 9.31 7.20
C ALA A 223 4.77 8.90 6.32
N ILE A 224 5.38 9.86 5.61
CA ILE A 224 6.57 9.59 4.78
C ILE A 224 7.75 9.18 5.64
N LEU A 225 8.03 9.90 6.73
CA LEU A 225 9.10 9.55 7.67
C LEU A 225 8.86 8.17 8.28
N LEU A 226 7.63 7.89 8.71
CA LEU A 226 7.27 6.61 9.28
C LEU A 226 7.48 5.47 8.29
N TYR A 227 7.06 5.64 7.03
CA TYR A 227 7.24 4.64 5.99
C TYR A 227 8.73 4.41 5.66
N PHE A 228 9.47 5.49 5.35
CA PHE A 228 10.87 5.42 4.98
C PHE A 228 11.74 4.97 6.16
N GLY A 229 11.61 5.66 7.28
CA GLY A 229 12.41 5.44 8.48
C GLY A 229 12.20 4.05 9.06
N SER A 230 10.97 3.56 9.12
CA SER A 230 10.72 2.19 9.60
C SER A 230 11.39 1.16 8.69
N SER A 231 11.21 1.29 7.38
CA SER A 231 11.82 0.35 6.43
C SER A 231 13.36 0.39 6.49
N MET A 232 13.96 1.57 6.65
CA MET A 232 15.41 1.73 6.85
C MET A 232 15.90 1.07 8.14
N VAL A 233 15.27 1.39 9.28
CA VAL A 233 15.66 0.80 10.58
C VAL A 233 15.50 -0.72 10.54
N PHE A 234 14.40 -1.21 9.97
CA PHE A 234 14.18 -2.64 9.83
C PHE A 234 15.24 -3.31 8.96
N SER A 235 15.63 -2.68 7.84
CA SER A 235 16.73 -3.15 7.00
C SER A 235 18.06 -3.18 7.76
N VAL A 236 18.40 -2.10 8.49
CA VAL A 236 19.62 -2.05 9.32
C VAL A 236 19.61 -3.15 10.37
N MET A 237 18.47 -3.41 11.02
CA MET A 237 18.34 -4.47 12.02
C MET A 237 18.64 -5.87 11.45
N HIS A 238 18.27 -6.12 10.20
CA HIS A 238 18.54 -7.40 9.53
C HIS A 238 20.00 -7.54 9.07
N HIS A 239 20.62 -6.47 8.58
CA HIS A 239 21.98 -6.51 8.03
C HIS A 239 23.07 -6.35 9.10
N MET A 240 22.77 -5.71 10.24
CA MET A 240 23.73 -5.52 11.31
C MET A 240 23.88 -6.79 12.14
N ILE A 241 25.06 -7.42 12.07
CA ILE A 241 25.38 -8.66 12.78
C ILE A 241 26.09 -8.36 14.10
N LEU A 242 25.56 -8.91 15.18
CA LEU A 242 26.15 -8.92 16.52
C LEU A 242 26.89 -10.24 16.72
N LYS A 243 28.13 -10.15 17.22
CA LYS A 243 28.91 -11.31 17.67
C LYS A 243 28.83 -11.40 19.18
N MET A 244 28.14 -12.42 19.70
CA MET A 244 28.00 -12.65 21.14
C MET A 244 28.26 -14.11 21.47
N ASN A 245 29.19 -14.38 22.39
CA ASN A 245 29.49 -15.72 22.91
C ASN A 245 29.72 -16.79 21.82
N GLY A 246 30.38 -16.44 20.71
CA GLY A 246 30.64 -17.34 19.59
C GLY A 246 29.50 -17.48 18.56
N ASN A 247 28.32 -16.92 18.84
CA ASN A 247 27.20 -16.87 17.91
C ASN A 247 27.14 -15.53 17.16
N THR A 248 26.75 -15.58 15.89
CA THR A 248 26.43 -14.42 15.05
C THR A 248 24.92 -14.31 14.92
N LEU A 249 24.33 -13.25 15.48
CA LEU A 249 22.90 -12.95 15.36
C LEU A 249 22.72 -11.55 14.81
N SER A 250 21.77 -11.36 13.91
CA SER A 250 21.36 -10.00 13.52
C SER A 250 20.72 -9.25 14.70
N VAL A 251 20.73 -7.92 14.66
CA VAL A 251 20.01 -7.10 15.65
C VAL A 251 18.51 -7.45 15.66
N PHE A 252 17.94 -7.77 14.50
CA PHE A 252 16.57 -8.28 14.39
C PHE A 252 16.39 -9.58 15.17
N GLU A 253 17.22 -10.61 14.92
CA GLU A 253 17.11 -11.90 15.59
C GLU A 253 17.32 -11.78 17.09
N PHE A 254 18.28 -10.96 17.53
CA PHE A 254 18.48 -10.66 18.95
C PHE A 254 17.21 -10.06 19.57
N SER A 255 16.65 -9.03 18.95
CA SER A 255 15.44 -8.35 19.43
C SER A 255 14.23 -9.28 19.44
N TYR A 256 14.07 -10.10 18.40
CA TYR A 256 13.00 -11.07 18.27
C TYR A 256 13.12 -12.18 19.33
N ASN A 257 14.33 -12.70 19.56
CA ASN A 257 14.60 -13.70 20.59
C ASN A 257 14.37 -13.16 22.00
N TRP A 258 14.66 -11.88 22.23
CA TRP A 258 14.30 -11.22 23.48
C TRP A 258 12.79 -11.17 23.69
N VAL A 259 11.99 -10.80 22.69
CA VAL A 259 10.51 -10.86 22.80
C VAL A 259 10.04 -12.30 23.02
N LYS A 260 10.66 -13.26 22.33
CA LYS A 260 10.35 -14.69 22.45
C LYS A 260 10.59 -15.24 23.86
N SER A 261 11.49 -14.64 24.65
CA SER A 261 11.78 -15.14 26.00
C SER A 261 10.64 -14.91 27.00
N TRP A 262 9.70 -14.01 26.70
CA TRP A 262 8.61 -13.64 27.62
C TRP A 262 7.22 -13.59 26.98
N SER A 263 7.11 -13.56 25.65
CA SER A 263 5.82 -13.53 24.93
C SER A 263 5.42 -14.88 24.38
N SER A 264 4.17 -15.29 24.60
CA SER A 264 3.58 -16.47 23.95
C SER A 264 3.40 -16.30 22.44
N ASN A 265 3.32 -15.05 21.95
CA ASN A 265 3.19 -14.71 20.53
C ASN A 265 4.27 -13.68 20.13
N PRO A 266 5.52 -14.13 19.90
CA PRO A 266 6.66 -13.23 19.73
C PRO A 266 6.52 -12.29 18.52
N GLN A 267 5.87 -12.75 17.45
CA GLN A 267 5.60 -11.95 16.25
C GLN A 267 4.72 -10.74 16.57
N LEU A 268 3.61 -10.95 17.27
CA LEU A 268 2.71 -9.86 17.67
C LEU A 268 3.39 -8.93 18.67
N GLY A 269 4.12 -9.48 19.64
CA GLY A 269 4.88 -8.69 20.61
C GLY A 269 5.90 -7.78 19.95
N PHE A 270 6.68 -8.32 19.01
CA PHE A 270 7.68 -7.53 18.28
C PHE A 270 7.04 -6.44 17.43
N ILE A 271 6.00 -6.76 16.66
CA ILE A 271 5.28 -5.78 15.83
C ILE A 271 4.66 -4.68 16.70
N ALA A 272 4.08 -5.03 17.85
CA ALA A 272 3.47 -4.06 18.76
C ALA A 272 4.51 -3.10 19.35
N ILE A 273 5.66 -3.61 19.81
CA ILE A 273 6.76 -2.79 20.33
C ILE A 273 7.31 -1.90 19.22
N TYR A 274 7.63 -2.48 18.07
CA TYR A 274 8.20 -1.78 16.94
C TYR A 274 7.28 -0.64 16.46
N THR A 275 5.98 -0.94 16.28
CA THR A 275 4.98 0.06 15.89
C THR A 275 4.79 1.11 16.99
N GLY A 276 4.78 0.70 18.27
CA GLY A 276 4.65 1.60 19.41
C GLY A 276 5.79 2.62 19.48
N LEU A 277 7.03 2.20 19.20
CA LEU A 277 8.19 3.09 19.14
C LEU A 277 8.04 4.14 18.01
N TRP A 278 7.57 3.73 16.84
CA TRP A 278 7.31 4.63 15.72
C TRP A 278 6.15 5.61 16.00
N VAL A 279 5.08 5.14 16.64
CA VAL A 279 3.97 6.01 17.07
C VAL A 279 4.46 7.03 18.11
N LEU A 280 5.26 6.59 19.09
CA LEU A 280 5.88 7.47 20.09
C LEU A 280 6.76 8.53 19.41
N LEU A 281 7.60 8.13 18.46
CA LEU A 281 8.44 9.06 17.71
C LEU A 281 7.58 10.08 16.94
N ALA A 282 6.53 9.64 16.24
CA ALA A 282 5.63 10.53 15.51
C ALA A 282 4.97 11.55 16.44
N VAL A 283 4.54 11.11 17.63
CA VAL A 283 3.99 11.93 18.72
C VAL A 283 5.01 12.97 19.20
N LEU A 284 6.25 12.57 19.46
CA LEU A 284 7.31 13.49 19.91
C LEU A 284 7.66 14.54 18.85
N LEU A 285 7.74 14.14 17.58
CA LEU A 285 8.00 15.05 16.46
C LEU A 285 6.86 16.03 16.27
N HIS A 286 5.61 15.56 16.35
CA HIS A 286 4.43 16.39 16.24
C HIS A 286 4.36 17.40 17.40
N TRP A 287 4.71 17.00 18.63
CA TRP A 287 4.81 17.92 19.76
C TRP A 287 5.81 19.06 19.52
N ARG A 288 6.91 18.77 18.81
CA ARG A 288 7.91 19.76 18.39
C ARG A 288 7.59 20.46 17.06
N LYS A 289 6.43 20.19 16.45
CA LYS A 289 6.00 20.71 15.13
C LYS A 289 7.00 20.45 14.00
N LEU A 290 7.72 19.33 14.08
CA LEU A 290 8.66 18.89 13.04
C LEU A 290 7.91 17.96 12.08
N TYR A 291 7.84 18.35 10.81
CA TYR A 291 7.16 17.58 9.76
C TYR A 291 8.04 17.46 8.53
N LEU A 292 8.30 16.22 8.11
CA LEU A 292 8.99 15.94 6.86
C LEU A 292 7.94 15.82 5.75
N THR A 293 7.99 16.75 4.79
CA THR A 293 7.11 16.76 3.61
C THR A 293 7.96 16.70 2.34
N VAL A 294 7.49 15.95 1.35
CA VAL A 294 8.12 15.76 0.02
C VAL A 294 7.22 16.33 -1.06
#